data_AF-A0A239R377-F1
#
_entry.id   AF-A0A239R377-F1
#
_cell.length_a   1.000
_cell.length_b   1.000
_cell.length_c   1.000
_cell.angle_alpha   90.00
_cell.angle_beta   90.00
_cell.angle_gamma   90.00
#
_symmetry.space_group_name_H-M   'P 1'
#
loop_
_entity.id
_entity.type
_entity.pdbx_description
1 polymer ?
#
loop_
_entity_poly.entity_id
_entity_poly.type
_entity_poly.pdbx_seq_one_letter_code
_entity_poly.pdbx_strand_id
1 'polypeptide(L)'
;MENVPGMVTARHFDAFNEFLNLFRDAGYIVKYELMNAADFQIPQERLRVIIVGMRTDLRVEYLFPTKLDSNPVTLTRAIGDLRIPPTPYNNETVNIRGNIIPNHDYYTGPYDKKFMARNRVRGWDELSFTIQAQAKNEPLHPQAPKMVYVSPQERQFVKGKECLYRRLSVRECARIQTFPDSFKFVYDKVIDGYKMVGNAVPPRLAFYIALSIRKCLSVSSSFDMNIALIGYVKSEADFNIVKREKIYYIRGDNRPGSMQYGQLTRPIKWLLLHRGKRVELFELVTGKAERCSQLFLKRLGFHPRGNEYWFFRINQVIEDKSLVSTIRKEARELKYSPYIINIESNVG
;
A
#
# COMPACT_ATOMS: atom_id res chain seq x y z
N MET A 1 5.33 8.72 -3.16
CA MET A 1 4.51 9.44 -4.17
C MET A 1 3.04 9.08 -3.98
N GLU A 2 2.14 10.00 -4.27
CA GLU A 2 0.68 9.78 -4.26
C GLU A 2 0.11 10.13 -5.63
N ASN A 3 -0.95 9.43 -6.05
CA ASN A 3 -1.74 9.81 -7.22
C ASN A 3 -3.18 9.28 -7.16
N VAL A 4 -4.01 9.73 -8.10
CA VAL A 4 -5.39 9.28 -8.27
C VAL A 4 -5.47 7.84 -8.83
N PRO A 5 -6.54 7.08 -8.49
CA PRO A 5 -6.71 5.69 -8.94
C PRO A 5 -6.72 5.48 -10.46
N GLY A 6 -7.12 6.50 -11.21
CA GLY A 6 -7.18 6.47 -12.68
C GLY A 6 -5.86 6.09 -13.34
N MET A 7 -4.73 6.37 -12.69
CA MET A 7 -3.39 6.07 -13.22
C MET A 7 -3.11 4.56 -13.31
N VAL A 8 -3.74 3.73 -12.48
CA VAL A 8 -3.50 2.27 -12.45
C VAL A 8 -4.56 1.51 -13.26
N THR A 9 -5.39 2.24 -14.02
CA THR A 9 -6.36 1.61 -14.94
C THR A 9 -5.66 1.03 -16.16
N ALA A 10 -6.28 0.03 -16.80
CA ALA A 10 -5.72 -0.65 -17.97
C ALA A 10 -5.25 0.32 -19.08
N ARG A 11 -5.95 1.45 -19.26
CA ARG A 11 -5.61 2.47 -20.25
C ARG A 11 -4.25 3.15 -20.00
N HIS A 12 -3.81 3.24 -18.75
CA HIS A 12 -2.63 4.01 -18.35
C HIS A 12 -1.54 3.12 -17.74
N PHE A 13 -1.74 1.80 -17.72
CA PHE A 13 -0.89 0.86 -16.99
C PHE A 13 0.52 0.74 -17.60
N ASP A 14 0.66 0.83 -18.92
CA ASP A 14 1.98 0.76 -19.58
C ASP A 14 2.85 1.95 -19.19
N ALA A 15 2.33 3.16 -19.34
CA ALA A 15 3.01 4.38 -18.90
C ALA A 15 3.31 4.36 -17.38
N PHE A 16 2.39 3.81 -16.58
CA PHE A 16 2.61 3.62 -15.15
C PHE A 16 3.78 2.66 -14.88
N ASN A 17 3.89 1.55 -15.61
CA ASN A 17 4.98 0.59 -15.47
C ASN A 17 6.33 1.15 -15.93
N GLU A 18 6.37 1.90 -17.04
CA GLU A 18 7.57 2.61 -17.48
C GLU A 18 8.06 3.56 -16.38
N PHE A 19 7.14 4.33 -15.80
CA PHE A 19 7.45 5.20 -14.68
C PHE A 19 7.98 4.45 -13.45
N LEU A 20 7.42 3.28 -13.11
CA LEU A 20 7.95 2.44 -12.03
C LEU A 20 9.34 1.87 -12.36
N ASN A 21 9.63 1.57 -13.62
CA ASN A 21 10.94 1.08 -14.06
C ASN A 21 12.03 2.14 -13.87
N LEU A 22 11.75 3.42 -14.12
CA LEU A 22 12.71 4.51 -13.87
C LEU A 22 13.24 4.50 -12.42
N PHE A 23 12.37 4.21 -11.44
CA PHE A 23 12.81 4.08 -10.04
C PHE A 23 13.59 2.80 -9.78
N ARG A 24 13.22 1.69 -10.43
CA ARG A 24 13.95 0.41 -10.31
C ARG A 24 15.36 0.54 -10.86
N ASP A 25 15.49 1.18 -12.02
CA ASP A 25 16.77 1.48 -12.67
C ASP A 25 17.62 2.45 -11.83
N ALA A 26 16.96 3.36 -11.10
CA ALA A 26 17.60 4.23 -10.12
C ALA A 26 17.97 3.53 -8.79
N GLY A 27 17.79 2.21 -8.67
CA GLY A 27 18.20 1.44 -7.49
C GLY A 27 17.18 1.38 -6.37
N TYR A 28 15.87 1.49 -6.67
CA TYR A 28 14.79 1.37 -5.68
C TYR A 28 13.96 0.10 -5.86
N ILE A 29 13.64 -0.56 -4.75
CA ILE A 29 12.55 -1.51 -4.65
C ILE A 29 11.26 -0.71 -4.48
N VAL A 30 10.40 -0.74 -5.49
CA VAL A 30 9.14 0.04 -5.50
C VAL A 30 7.94 -0.86 -5.28
N LYS A 31 7.11 -0.50 -4.30
CA LYS A 31 5.80 -1.08 -4.05
C LYS A 31 4.72 -0.01 -4.19
N TYR A 32 3.53 -0.40 -4.61
CA TYR A 32 2.37 0.49 -4.65
C TYR A 32 1.12 -0.21 -4.13
N GLU A 33 0.18 0.56 -3.59
CA GLU A 33 -1.10 0.06 -3.09
C GLU A 33 -2.22 1.08 -3.34
N LEU A 34 -3.42 0.59 -3.65
CA LEU A 34 -4.63 1.39 -3.71
C LEU A 34 -5.24 1.45 -2.30
N MET A 35 -5.12 2.59 -1.63
CA MET A 35 -5.56 2.79 -0.25
C MET A 35 -6.83 3.63 -0.20
N ASN A 36 -7.79 3.25 0.64
CA ASN A 36 -8.95 4.06 0.96
C ASN A 36 -8.71 4.84 2.25
N ALA A 37 -8.91 6.16 2.23
CA ALA A 37 -8.78 7.00 3.42
C ALA A 37 -9.71 6.53 4.57
N ALA A 38 -10.89 6.01 4.25
CA ALA A 38 -11.85 5.52 5.25
C ALA A 38 -11.26 4.42 6.16
N ASP A 39 -10.37 3.58 5.62
CA ASP A 39 -9.69 2.50 6.36
C ASP A 39 -8.71 3.02 7.44
N PHE A 40 -8.43 4.32 7.43
CA PHE A 40 -7.49 4.99 8.33
C PHE A 40 -8.19 6.07 9.18
N GLN A 41 -9.45 5.83 9.53
CA GLN A 41 -10.28 6.73 10.35
C GLN A 41 -10.40 8.15 9.78
N ILE A 42 -10.41 8.30 8.47
CA ILE A 42 -10.70 9.58 7.82
C ILE A 42 -12.17 9.55 7.39
N PRO A 43 -12.97 10.58 7.70
CA PRO A 43 -14.42 10.60 7.51
C PRO A 43 -14.86 10.77 6.04
N GLN A 44 -14.23 10.03 5.13
CA GLN A 44 -14.40 10.16 3.70
C GLN A 44 -13.99 8.91 2.92
N GLU A 45 -14.77 8.57 1.90
CA GLU A 45 -14.37 7.62 0.86
C GLU A 45 -13.43 8.31 -0.14
N ARG A 46 -12.13 8.04 -0.05
CA ARG A 46 -11.10 8.59 -0.95
C ARG A 46 -10.05 7.54 -1.24
N LEU A 47 -10.12 6.98 -2.45
CA LEU A 47 -9.13 6.05 -2.96
C LEU A 47 -7.93 6.80 -3.55
N ARG A 48 -6.71 6.37 -3.19
CA ARG A 48 -5.45 6.87 -3.73
C ARG A 48 -4.44 5.77 -3.95
N VAL A 49 -3.67 5.89 -5.01
CA VAL A 49 -2.54 5.01 -5.29
C VAL A 49 -1.34 5.61 -4.59
N ILE A 50 -0.82 4.89 -3.61
CA ILE A 50 0.37 5.28 -2.87
C ILE A 50 1.52 4.43 -3.36
N ILE A 51 2.62 5.07 -3.74
CA ILE A 51 3.84 4.42 -4.24
C ILE A 51 4.96 4.74 -3.28
N VAL A 52 5.64 3.70 -2.80
CA VAL A 52 6.76 3.80 -1.88
C VAL A 52 7.96 3.07 -2.49
N GLY A 53 9.07 3.79 -2.63
CA GLY A 53 10.34 3.24 -3.07
C GLY A 53 11.33 3.20 -1.91
N MET A 54 11.94 2.04 -1.67
CA MET A 54 13.06 1.88 -0.73
C MET A 54 14.33 1.62 -1.53
N ARG A 55 15.45 2.25 -1.17
CA ARG A 55 16.72 1.93 -1.84
C ARG A 55 17.09 0.47 -1.61
N THR A 56 17.61 -0.18 -2.64
CA THR A 56 17.98 -1.61 -2.62
C THR A 56 19.07 -1.92 -1.59
N ASP A 57 20.00 -1.00 -1.38
CA ASP A 57 21.14 -1.15 -0.46
C ASP A 57 20.76 -1.12 1.02
N LEU A 58 19.61 -0.53 1.36
CA LEU A 58 19.05 -0.59 2.73
C LEU A 58 18.62 -2.01 3.12
N ARG A 59 18.42 -2.90 2.14
CA ARG A 59 17.98 -4.29 2.33
C ARG A 59 16.71 -4.43 3.19
N VAL A 60 15.86 -3.40 3.26
CA VAL A 60 14.62 -3.44 4.04
C VAL A 60 13.43 -3.90 3.20
N GLU A 61 12.49 -4.62 3.81
CA GLU A 61 11.20 -4.88 3.18
C GLU A 61 10.15 -3.91 3.70
N TYR A 62 9.63 -3.06 2.80
CA TYR A 62 8.51 -2.19 3.12
C TYR A 62 7.18 -2.94 3.05
N LEU A 63 6.33 -2.70 4.05
CA LEU A 63 4.94 -3.12 4.07
C LEU A 63 4.06 -1.89 4.28
N PHE A 64 2.97 -1.79 3.53
CA PHE A 64 1.98 -0.75 3.74
C PHE A 64 1.29 -0.90 5.10
N PRO A 65 0.81 0.19 5.70
CA PRO A 65 0.07 0.11 6.94
C PRO A 65 -1.22 -0.66 6.71
N THR A 66 -1.57 -1.55 7.63
CA THR A 66 -2.82 -2.29 7.60
C THR A 66 -3.99 -1.36 7.92
N LYS A 67 -5.14 -1.62 7.29
CA LYS A 67 -6.41 -0.96 7.67
C LYS A 67 -6.65 -1.08 9.18
N LEU A 68 -7.22 -0.04 9.77
CA LEU A 68 -7.55 -0.03 11.18
C LEU A 68 -8.84 -0.82 11.40
N ASP A 69 -8.82 -1.71 12.40
CA ASP A 69 -10.03 -2.40 12.85
C ASP A 69 -10.83 -1.46 13.75
N SER A 70 -11.61 -0.57 13.13
CA SER A 70 -12.40 0.42 13.85
C SER A 70 -13.59 0.90 13.03
N ASN A 71 -14.65 1.31 13.74
CA ASN A 71 -15.82 1.89 13.10
C ASN A 71 -15.46 3.16 12.31
N PRO A 72 -16.07 3.38 11.13
CA PRO A 72 -15.84 4.59 10.34
C PRO A 72 -16.12 5.87 11.14
N VAL A 73 -15.34 6.92 10.88
CA VAL A 73 -15.60 8.25 11.47
C VAL A 73 -16.68 8.92 10.64
N THR A 74 -17.87 9.09 11.21
CA THR A 74 -19.01 9.67 10.49
C THR A 74 -18.91 11.19 10.36
N LEU A 75 -19.73 11.79 9.50
CA LEU A 75 -19.88 13.25 9.39
C LEU A 75 -20.29 13.90 10.72
N THR A 76 -21.13 13.25 11.54
CA THR A 76 -21.47 13.72 12.90
C THR A 76 -20.22 13.93 13.73
N ARG A 77 -19.30 12.95 13.73
CA ARG A 77 -18.06 13.03 14.51
C ARG A 77 -17.07 14.05 13.96
N ALA A 78 -17.09 14.27 12.64
CA ALA A 78 -16.12 15.13 11.97
C ALA A 78 -16.48 16.62 12.05
N ILE A 79 -17.76 16.95 11.87
CA ILE A 79 -18.22 18.34 11.70
C ILE A 79 -19.48 18.68 12.50
N GLY A 80 -20.08 17.73 13.25
CA GLY A 80 -21.35 17.94 13.96
C GLY A 80 -21.30 18.96 15.12
N ASP A 81 -20.11 19.31 15.59
CA ASP A 81 -19.88 20.37 16.59
C ASP A 81 -19.81 21.78 15.98
N LEU A 82 -19.66 21.91 14.64
CA LEU A 82 -19.67 23.21 13.95
C LEU A 82 -21.11 23.76 13.84
N ARG A 83 -21.58 24.38 14.92
CA ARG A 83 -22.95 24.92 15.01
C ARG A 83 -23.10 26.33 14.42
N ILE A 84 -22.00 27.06 14.29
CA ILE A 84 -22.01 28.41 13.72
C ILE A 84 -22.13 28.28 12.20
N PRO A 85 -23.11 28.93 11.54
CA PRO A 85 -23.22 28.88 10.08
C PRO A 85 -21.96 29.43 9.40
N PRO A 86 -21.52 28.82 8.28
CA PRO A 86 -20.38 29.32 7.53
C PRO A 86 -20.73 30.59 6.76
N THR A 87 -19.73 31.42 6.50
CA THR A 87 -19.87 32.67 5.74
C THR A 87 -19.95 32.37 4.22
N PRO A 88 -20.96 32.86 3.50
CA PRO A 88 -21.09 32.65 2.06
C PRO A 88 -20.14 33.53 1.25
N TYR A 89 -19.46 32.95 0.26
CA TYR A 89 -18.65 33.68 -0.71
C TYR A 89 -18.86 33.12 -2.12
N ASN A 90 -18.83 34.00 -3.12
CA ASN A 90 -18.77 33.62 -4.53
C ASN A 90 -17.42 34.05 -5.12
N ASN A 91 -17.40 35.16 -5.85
CA ASN A 91 -16.19 35.73 -6.45
C ASN A 91 -15.58 36.88 -5.62
N GLU A 92 -16.21 37.25 -4.50
CA GLU A 92 -15.74 38.28 -3.58
C GLU A 92 -14.43 37.86 -2.88
N THR A 93 -13.69 38.84 -2.34
CA THR A 93 -12.52 38.57 -1.49
C THR A 93 -12.97 38.18 -0.09
N VAL A 94 -12.32 37.15 0.49
CA VAL A 94 -12.69 36.58 1.78
C VAL A 94 -12.13 37.42 2.93
N ASN A 95 -12.96 37.74 3.92
CA ASN A 95 -12.50 38.34 5.16
C ASN A 95 -12.12 37.26 6.18
N ILE A 96 -10.93 36.66 6.03
CA ILE A 96 -10.46 35.57 6.90
C ILE A 96 -10.38 36.01 8.37
N ARG A 97 -10.05 37.28 8.66
CA ARG A 97 -9.92 37.80 10.03
C ARG A 97 -11.26 38.00 10.74
N GLY A 98 -12.35 38.13 9.98
CA GLY A 98 -13.70 38.29 10.53
C GLY A 98 -14.37 36.99 10.96
N ASN A 99 -13.77 35.83 10.67
CA ASN A 99 -14.38 34.54 10.96
C ASN A 99 -14.23 34.14 12.43
N ILE A 100 -15.35 33.80 13.08
CA ILE A 100 -15.35 33.19 14.42
C ILE A 100 -14.63 31.84 14.39
N ILE A 101 -14.90 31.04 13.36
CA ILE A 101 -14.22 29.76 13.10
C ILE A 101 -13.32 29.94 11.87
N PRO A 102 -11.99 29.77 11.98
CA PRO A 102 -11.07 30.02 10.88
C PRO A 102 -11.44 29.24 9.62
N ASN A 103 -11.47 29.91 8.46
CA ASN A 103 -11.81 29.31 7.16
C ASN A 103 -13.20 28.65 7.07
N HIS A 104 -14.15 29.02 7.93
CA HIS A 104 -15.52 28.51 7.85
C HIS A 104 -16.33 29.26 6.79
N ASP A 105 -15.81 29.24 5.56
CA ASP A 105 -16.31 29.94 4.39
C ASP A 105 -16.84 28.91 3.38
N TYR A 106 -17.97 29.18 2.71
CA TYR A 106 -18.50 28.26 1.69
C TYR A 106 -18.83 28.92 0.36
N TYR A 107 -18.66 28.16 -0.73
CA TYR A 107 -18.88 28.64 -2.10
C TYR A 107 -20.36 28.59 -2.53
N THR A 108 -20.89 29.73 -2.96
CA THR A 108 -22.30 29.92 -3.35
C THR A 108 -22.57 29.90 -4.85
N GLY A 109 -21.56 29.67 -5.69
CA GLY A 109 -21.75 29.64 -7.14
C GLY A 109 -22.72 28.55 -7.63
N PRO A 110 -23.16 28.62 -8.89
CA PRO A 110 -24.23 27.76 -9.41
C PRO A 110 -23.86 26.27 -9.43
N TYR A 111 -24.87 25.41 -9.50
CA TYR A 111 -24.72 23.97 -9.70
C TYR A 111 -24.86 23.63 -11.18
N ASP A 112 -23.85 22.99 -11.77
CA ASP A 112 -23.91 22.59 -13.19
C ASP A 112 -24.69 21.27 -13.39
N LYS A 113 -25.03 20.95 -14.65
CA LYS A 113 -25.79 19.73 -14.99
C LYS A 113 -25.10 18.45 -14.51
N LYS A 114 -23.76 18.41 -14.55
CA LYS A 114 -22.97 17.23 -14.10
C LYS A 114 -23.02 17.09 -12.59
N PHE A 115 -23.02 18.20 -11.85
CA PHE A 115 -23.23 18.21 -10.41
C PHE A 115 -24.61 17.64 -10.07
N MET A 116 -25.65 18.20 -10.68
CA MET A 116 -27.06 17.83 -10.46
C MET A 116 -27.41 16.43 -10.97
N ALA A 117 -26.58 15.78 -11.78
CA ALA A 117 -26.83 14.42 -12.25
C ALA A 117 -26.73 13.33 -11.16
N ARG A 118 -26.17 13.63 -9.99
CA ARG A 118 -25.93 12.66 -8.91
C ARG A 118 -26.34 13.25 -7.57
N ASN A 119 -26.66 12.38 -6.61
CA ASN A 119 -26.87 12.84 -5.23
C ASN A 119 -25.54 13.34 -4.65
N ARG A 120 -25.58 14.51 -4.03
CA ARG A 120 -24.39 15.19 -3.46
C ARG A 120 -24.44 15.35 -1.94
N VAL A 121 -25.48 14.82 -1.30
CA VAL A 121 -25.67 14.85 0.15
C VAL A 121 -25.38 13.47 0.74
N ARG A 122 -24.53 13.41 1.77
CA ARG A 122 -24.39 12.25 2.67
C ARG A 122 -25.07 12.58 3.99
N GLY A 123 -25.63 11.58 4.66
CA GLY A 123 -26.22 11.71 5.99
C GLY A 123 -25.17 11.88 7.09
N TRP A 124 -25.62 12.32 8.26
CA TRP A 124 -24.78 12.56 9.43
C TRP A 124 -24.03 11.30 9.91
N ASP A 125 -24.66 10.14 9.80
CA ASP A 125 -24.13 8.82 10.12
C ASP A 125 -23.30 8.18 9.00
N GLU A 126 -23.14 8.85 7.85
CA GLU A 126 -22.35 8.37 6.71
C GLU A 126 -20.94 9.00 6.67
N LEU A 127 -20.07 8.43 5.85
CA LEU A 127 -18.82 9.04 5.41
C LEU A 127 -19.09 10.12 4.35
N SER A 128 -18.23 11.13 4.28
CA SER A 128 -18.26 12.10 3.19
C SER A 128 -17.89 11.47 1.85
N PHE A 129 -18.35 12.07 0.75
CA PHE A 129 -17.72 11.89 -0.54
C PHE A 129 -16.30 12.50 -0.53
N THR A 130 -15.47 12.12 -1.52
CA THR A 130 -14.17 12.76 -1.72
C THR A 130 -14.29 14.29 -1.85
N ILE A 131 -13.62 15.02 -0.95
CA ILE A 131 -13.36 16.46 -1.03
C ILE A 131 -12.51 16.71 -2.27
N GLN A 132 -12.99 17.57 -3.16
CA GLN A 132 -12.39 17.83 -4.45
C GLN A 132 -11.60 19.14 -4.39
N ALA A 133 -10.76 19.38 -5.40
CA ALA A 133 -10.05 20.64 -5.53
C ALA A 133 -10.86 21.72 -6.26
N GLN A 134 -12.14 21.44 -6.57
CA GLN A 134 -13.01 22.36 -7.31
C GLN A 134 -14.23 22.69 -6.46
N ALA A 135 -14.28 23.91 -5.94
CA ALA A 135 -15.35 24.41 -5.08
C ALA A 135 -16.77 24.09 -5.62
N LYS A 136 -16.98 24.24 -6.94
CA LYS A 136 -18.28 23.96 -7.57
C LYS A 136 -18.76 22.51 -7.43
N ASN A 137 -17.83 21.56 -7.25
CA ASN A 137 -18.10 20.12 -7.15
C ASN A 137 -18.13 19.60 -5.71
N GLU A 138 -17.96 20.47 -4.71
CA GLU A 138 -17.91 20.04 -3.33
C GLU A 138 -19.21 19.39 -2.86
N PRO A 139 -19.13 18.40 -1.95
CA PRO A 139 -20.31 17.78 -1.37
C PRO A 139 -21.22 18.81 -0.69
N LEU A 140 -22.51 18.48 -0.64
CA LEU A 140 -23.51 19.25 0.08
C LEU A 140 -23.54 18.81 1.55
N HIS A 141 -23.83 19.76 2.43
CA HIS A 141 -23.83 19.56 3.87
C HIS A 141 -24.92 18.56 4.32
N PRO A 142 -24.65 17.68 5.31
CA PRO A 142 -25.58 16.66 5.80
C PRO A 142 -26.88 17.18 6.43
N GLN A 143 -27.01 18.49 6.67
CA GLN A 143 -28.26 19.10 7.14
C GLN A 143 -29.41 18.98 6.12
N ALA A 144 -29.09 18.92 4.82
CA ALA A 144 -30.08 18.81 3.78
C ALA A 144 -30.54 17.35 3.63
N PRO A 145 -31.79 17.09 3.20
CA PRO A 145 -32.18 15.74 2.83
C PRO A 145 -31.47 15.31 1.52
N LYS A 146 -31.34 13.99 1.32
CA LYS A 146 -30.82 13.43 0.07
C LYS A 146 -31.61 13.95 -1.14
N MET A 147 -30.92 14.19 -2.24
CA MET A 147 -31.53 14.70 -3.46
C MET A 147 -32.48 13.66 -4.08
N VAL A 148 -33.59 14.11 -4.64
CA VAL A 148 -34.60 13.27 -5.28
C VAL A 148 -34.09 12.76 -6.61
N TYR A 149 -34.23 11.45 -6.86
CA TYR A 149 -33.97 10.85 -8.17
C TYR A 149 -35.03 11.27 -9.18
N VAL A 150 -34.61 11.81 -10.33
CA VAL A 150 -35.52 12.11 -11.46
C VAL A 150 -35.17 11.23 -12.65
N SER A 151 -33.91 11.24 -13.08
CA SER A 151 -33.44 10.46 -14.23
C SER A 151 -31.97 10.04 -14.05
N PRO A 152 -31.39 9.22 -14.95
CA PRO A 152 -29.96 8.89 -14.86
C PRO A 152 -29.03 10.11 -15.00
N GLN A 153 -29.51 11.26 -15.50
CA GLN A 153 -28.74 12.49 -15.66
C GLN A 153 -29.24 13.64 -14.78
N GLU A 154 -30.22 13.39 -13.90
CA GLU A 154 -30.86 14.45 -13.12
C GLU A 154 -31.25 14.00 -11.70
N ARG A 155 -30.99 14.90 -10.77
CA ARG A 155 -31.50 14.92 -9.41
C ARG A 155 -32.06 16.30 -9.13
N GLN A 156 -32.97 16.38 -8.18
CA GLN A 156 -33.55 17.65 -7.72
C GLN A 156 -33.41 17.79 -6.20
N PHE A 157 -33.34 19.02 -5.73
CA PHE A 157 -33.49 19.30 -4.31
C PHE A 157 -34.91 18.98 -3.86
N VAL A 158 -35.07 18.56 -2.61
CA VAL A 158 -36.39 18.32 -2.04
C VAL A 158 -37.15 19.65 -1.99
N LYS A 159 -38.32 19.68 -2.61
CA LYS A 159 -39.18 20.87 -2.70
C LYS A 159 -39.52 21.39 -1.30
N GLY A 160 -39.36 22.70 -1.09
CA GLY A 160 -39.61 23.36 0.20
C GLY A 160 -38.47 23.22 1.22
N LYS A 161 -37.34 22.58 0.86
CA LYS A 161 -36.15 22.42 1.70
C LYS A 161 -34.89 22.97 1.03
N GLU A 162 -35.03 23.77 -0.03
CA GLU A 162 -33.95 24.30 -0.86
C GLU A 162 -32.94 25.12 -0.03
N CYS A 163 -33.41 25.87 0.96
CA CYS A 163 -32.58 26.66 1.87
C CYS A 163 -31.61 25.82 2.73
N LEU A 164 -31.84 24.52 2.86
CA LEU A 164 -30.96 23.62 3.61
C LEU A 164 -29.73 23.20 2.77
N TYR A 165 -29.77 23.33 1.45
CA TYR A 165 -28.71 22.87 0.55
C TYR A 165 -27.61 23.92 0.41
N ARG A 166 -26.50 23.70 1.12
CA ARG A 166 -25.23 24.40 0.90
C ARG A 166 -24.10 23.40 0.69
N ARG A 167 -23.03 23.85 0.05
CA ARG A 167 -21.76 23.10 0.02
C ARG A 167 -21.15 23.06 1.42
N LEU A 168 -20.34 22.05 1.68
CA LEU A 168 -19.42 22.05 2.82
C LEU A 168 -18.49 23.27 2.71
N SER A 169 -18.21 23.92 3.82
CA SER A 169 -17.25 25.00 3.95
C SER A 169 -15.80 24.49 3.86
N VAL A 170 -14.85 25.41 3.65
CA VAL A 170 -13.42 25.07 3.62
C VAL A 170 -12.98 24.40 4.94
N ARG A 171 -13.41 24.91 6.10
CA ARG A 171 -13.12 24.30 7.42
C ARG A 171 -13.74 22.92 7.59
N GLU A 172 -14.98 22.70 7.17
CA GLU A 172 -15.62 21.38 7.21
C GLU A 172 -14.86 20.39 6.33
N CYS A 173 -14.51 20.78 5.09
CA CYS A 173 -13.69 19.98 4.19
C CYS A 173 -12.31 19.68 4.80
N ALA A 174 -11.70 20.65 5.48
CA ALA A 174 -10.40 20.48 6.15
C ALA A 174 -10.48 19.46 7.30
N ARG A 175 -11.52 19.54 8.15
CA ARG A 175 -11.75 18.55 9.20
C ARG A 175 -12.03 17.16 8.62
N ILE A 176 -12.78 17.08 7.53
CA ILE A 176 -13.02 15.81 6.82
C ILE A 176 -11.72 15.23 6.26
N GLN A 177 -10.83 16.08 5.75
CA GLN A 177 -9.47 15.71 5.36
C GLN A 177 -8.54 15.48 6.55
N THR A 178 -8.99 15.60 7.81
CA THR A 178 -8.21 15.43 9.06
C THR A 178 -7.13 16.48 9.31
N PHE A 179 -7.28 17.69 8.77
CA PHE A 179 -6.48 18.82 9.23
C PHE A 179 -6.87 19.24 10.65
N PRO A 180 -5.91 19.59 11.51
CA PRO A 180 -6.23 20.15 12.82
C PRO A 180 -6.82 21.55 12.67
N ASP A 181 -7.69 21.96 13.60
CA ASP A 181 -8.31 23.29 13.58
C ASP A 181 -7.30 24.43 13.75
N SER A 182 -6.15 24.14 14.35
CA SER A 182 -5.02 25.08 14.45
C SER A 182 -4.37 25.39 13.10
N PHE A 183 -4.54 24.53 12.09
CA PHE A 183 -4.05 24.78 10.74
C PHE A 183 -4.98 25.77 10.03
N LYS A 184 -4.44 26.94 9.70
CA LYS A 184 -5.16 28.04 9.04
C LYS A 184 -4.76 28.10 7.57
N PHE A 185 -5.76 28.15 6.71
CA PHE A 185 -5.57 28.32 5.27
C PHE A 185 -5.56 29.82 4.94
N VAL A 186 -4.69 30.23 4.03
CA VAL A 186 -4.56 31.62 3.58
C VAL A 186 -4.94 31.67 2.12
N TYR A 187 -6.00 32.42 1.79
CA TYR A 187 -6.50 32.59 0.43
C TYR A 187 -7.31 33.89 0.31
N ASP A 188 -7.28 34.52 -0.86
CA ASP A 188 -8.13 35.68 -1.12
C ASP A 188 -9.51 35.28 -1.62
N LYS A 189 -9.59 34.18 -2.37
CA LYS A 189 -10.85 33.63 -2.91
C LYS A 189 -11.14 32.28 -2.28
N VAL A 190 -12.40 32.07 -1.91
CA VAL A 190 -12.85 30.82 -1.26
C VAL A 190 -12.51 29.58 -2.11
N ILE A 191 -12.52 29.71 -3.44
CA ILE A 191 -12.20 28.65 -4.39
C ILE A 191 -10.78 28.11 -4.21
N ASP A 192 -9.84 28.94 -3.78
CA ASP A 192 -8.44 28.52 -3.58
C ASP A 192 -8.28 27.77 -2.26
N GLY A 193 -9.05 28.12 -1.23
CA GLY A 193 -9.16 27.31 -0.01
C GLY A 193 -9.60 25.88 -0.31
N TYR A 194 -10.62 25.69 -1.15
CA TYR A 194 -11.04 24.36 -1.60
C TYR A 194 -9.95 23.63 -2.40
N LYS A 195 -9.24 24.33 -3.30
CA LYS A 195 -8.11 23.73 -4.04
C LYS A 195 -7.03 23.20 -3.11
N MET A 196 -6.64 23.98 -2.10
CA MET A 196 -5.62 23.60 -1.11
C MET A 196 -6.04 22.34 -0.35
N VAL A 197 -7.27 22.33 0.17
CA VAL A 197 -7.78 21.20 0.96
C VAL A 197 -7.99 19.94 0.09
N GLY A 198 -8.58 20.10 -1.10
CA GLY A 198 -8.94 18.98 -1.97
C GLY A 198 -7.77 18.25 -2.61
N ASN A 199 -6.71 18.98 -2.95
CA ASN A 199 -5.47 18.41 -3.50
C ASN A 199 -4.58 17.76 -2.43
N ALA A 200 -4.77 18.11 -1.14
CA ALA A 200 -3.97 17.54 -0.08
C ALA A 200 -4.20 16.02 0.09
N VAL A 201 -3.15 15.34 0.53
CA VAL A 201 -3.25 14.02 1.16
C VAL A 201 -3.74 14.23 2.59
N PRO A 202 -4.79 13.53 3.06
CA PRO A 202 -5.27 13.67 4.44
C PRO A 202 -4.11 13.49 5.45
N PRO A 203 -3.88 14.41 6.41
CA PRO A 203 -2.74 14.31 7.32
C PRO A 203 -2.69 13.00 8.10
N ARG A 204 -3.84 12.44 8.49
CA ARG A 204 -3.91 11.15 9.18
C ARG A 204 -3.45 9.98 8.29
N LEU A 205 -3.77 9.98 6.99
CA LEU A 205 -3.29 8.97 6.05
C LEU A 205 -1.78 9.06 5.88
N ALA A 206 -1.28 10.29 5.67
CA ALA A 206 0.15 10.57 5.57
C ALA A 206 0.90 10.12 6.83
N PHE A 207 0.31 10.32 8.02
CA PHE A 207 0.86 9.85 9.29
C PHE A 207 1.04 8.32 9.34
N TYR A 208 0.02 7.54 8.97
CA TYR A 208 0.14 6.07 8.97
C TYR A 208 1.17 5.55 7.96
N ILE A 209 1.26 6.18 6.78
CA ILE A 209 2.29 5.86 5.78
C ILE A 209 3.68 6.24 6.32
N ALA A 210 3.82 7.39 6.97
CA ALA A 210 5.08 7.80 7.58
C ALA A 210 5.51 6.84 8.69
N LEU A 211 4.57 6.36 9.52
CA LEU A 211 4.85 5.36 10.54
C LEU A 211 5.29 4.02 9.96
N SER A 212 4.69 3.55 8.86
CA SER A 212 5.11 2.30 8.22
C SER A 212 6.50 2.42 7.60
N ILE A 213 6.82 3.57 6.99
CA ILE A 213 8.17 3.88 6.49
C ILE A 213 9.16 3.93 7.65
N ARG A 214 8.82 4.66 8.72
CA ARG A 214 9.67 4.74 9.92
C ARG A 214 9.93 3.36 10.51
N LYS A 215 8.89 2.52 10.66
CA LYS A 215 9.01 1.14 11.14
C LYS A 215 9.95 0.32 10.26
N CYS A 216 9.81 0.44 8.94
CA CYS A 216 10.66 -0.24 7.97
C CYS A 216 12.14 0.16 8.13
N LEU A 217 12.42 1.44 8.38
CA LEU A 217 13.79 1.96 8.54
C LEU A 217 14.35 1.80 9.96
N SER A 218 13.50 1.75 10.99
CA SER A 218 13.89 1.64 12.40
C SER A 218 14.16 0.20 12.82
N VAL A 219 13.72 -0.78 12.02
CA VAL A 219 14.24 -2.13 12.13
C VAL A 219 15.70 -2.05 11.69
N SER A 220 16.60 -1.78 12.65
CA SER A 220 17.99 -2.22 12.54
C SER A 220 17.94 -3.62 11.98
N SER A 221 18.65 -3.88 10.89
CA SER A 221 18.62 -5.12 10.12
C SER A 221 19.03 -6.34 10.95
N SER A 222 18.21 -6.75 11.91
CA SER A 222 17.99 -8.13 12.28
C SER A 222 16.68 -8.51 11.61
N PHE A 223 16.74 -8.78 10.30
CA PHE A 223 15.88 -9.86 9.83
C PHE A 223 16.12 -11.01 10.80
N ASP A 224 15.07 -11.69 11.27
CA ASP A 224 15.26 -13.00 11.88
C ASP A 224 15.91 -13.87 10.81
N MET A 225 17.24 -13.86 10.80
CA MET A 225 18.16 -14.45 9.84
C MET A 225 18.24 -15.96 10.07
N ASN A 226 17.10 -16.52 10.46
CA ASN A 226 16.92 -17.81 11.05
C ASN A 226 16.10 -18.71 10.14
N ILE A 227 15.75 -18.28 8.93
CA ILE A 227 15.00 -19.12 7.99
C ILE A 227 15.98 -19.94 7.14
N ALA A 228 15.82 -21.26 7.17
CA ALA A 228 16.58 -22.19 6.34
C ALA A 228 15.67 -22.92 5.34
N LEU A 229 16.10 -22.97 4.09
CA LEU A 229 15.60 -23.89 3.07
C LEU A 229 16.37 -25.20 3.21
N ILE A 230 15.65 -26.29 3.45
CA ILE A 230 16.20 -27.63 3.37
C ILE A 230 16.02 -28.10 1.93
N GLY A 231 17.14 -28.27 1.22
CA GLY A 231 17.19 -28.62 -0.18
C GLY A 231 17.70 -30.04 -0.40
N TYR A 232 17.18 -30.69 -1.43
CA TYR A 232 17.64 -32.00 -1.89
C TYR A 232 18.19 -31.91 -3.32
N VAL A 233 19.27 -32.64 -3.61
CA VAL A 233 19.77 -32.87 -4.98
C VAL A 233 19.69 -34.34 -5.37
N LYS A 234 19.45 -34.60 -6.66
CA LYS A 234 19.28 -35.97 -7.17
C LYS A 234 20.60 -36.66 -7.46
N SER A 235 21.61 -35.91 -7.88
CA SER A 235 22.91 -36.43 -8.29
C SER A 235 24.10 -35.63 -7.73
N GLU A 236 25.29 -36.26 -7.68
CA GLU A 236 26.53 -35.54 -7.37
C GLU A 236 26.81 -34.47 -8.43
N ALA A 237 26.45 -34.74 -9.69
CA ALA A 237 26.57 -33.77 -10.77
C ALA A 237 25.77 -32.50 -10.47
N ASP A 238 24.51 -32.64 -10.01
CA ASP A 238 23.69 -31.49 -9.61
C ASP A 238 24.33 -30.73 -8.45
N PHE A 239 24.91 -31.43 -7.48
CA PHE A 239 25.59 -30.81 -6.34
C PHE A 239 26.80 -29.97 -6.79
N ASN A 240 27.59 -30.48 -7.74
CA ASN A 240 28.73 -29.76 -8.31
C ASN A 240 28.29 -28.55 -9.15
N ILE A 241 27.18 -28.68 -9.89
CA ILE A 241 26.60 -27.55 -10.64
C ILE A 241 26.14 -26.46 -9.65
N VAL A 242 25.47 -26.82 -8.56
CA VAL A 242 25.04 -25.85 -7.53
C VAL A 242 26.23 -25.04 -7.01
N LYS A 243 27.36 -25.70 -6.72
CA LYS A 243 28.58 -25.03 -6.25
C LYS A 243 29.22 -24.14 -7.30
N ARG A 244 29.33 -24.65 -8.53
CA ARG A 244 29.98 -23.95 -9.65
C ARG A 244 29.18 -22.72 -10.07
N GLU A 245 27.87 -22.89 -10.25
CA GLU A 245 26.96 -21.84 -10.73
C GLU A 245 26.44 -20.95 -9.59
N LYS A 246 26.73 -21.31 -8.33
CA LYS A 246 26.22 -20.65 -7.12
C LYS A 246 24.70 -20.46 -7.13
N ILE A 247 23.97 -21.47 -7.60
CA ILE A 247 22.51 -21.43 -7.71
C ILE A 247 21.91 -22.76 -7.23
N TYR A 248 20.84 -22.67 -6.43
CA TYR A 248 19.96 -23.81 -6.14
C TYR A 248 18.54 -23.52 -6.64
N TYR A 249 17.87 -24.50 -7.23
CA TYR A 249 16.53 -24.33 -7.77
C TYR A 249 15.53 -25.32 -7.17
N ILE A 250 14.27 -24.89 -7.14
CA ILE A 250 13.11 -25.66 -6.71
C ILE A 250 12.03 -25.61 -7.79
N ARG A 251 11.18 -26.64 -7.83
CA ARG A 251 10.10 -26.73 -8.81
C ARG A 251 8.84 -26.07 -8.28
N GLY A 252 8.16 -25.27 -9.13
CA GLY A 252 6.95 -24.51 -8.78
C GLY A 252 5.69 -24.93 -9.56
N ASP A 253 5.71 -26.06 -10.27
CA ASP A 253 4.66 -26.48 -11.21
C ASP A 253 3.49 -27.27 -10.56
N ASN A 254 3.28 -27.11 -9.25
CA ASN A 254 2.22 -27.77 -8.45
C ASN A 254 2.16 -29.31 -8.50
N ARG A 255 3.19 -29.98 -9.02
CA ARG A 255 3.31 -31.45 -8.98
C ARG A 255 3.77 -31.95 -7.60
N PRO A 256 3.53 -33.23 -7.24
CA PRO A 256 4.02 -33.79 -5.97
C PRO A 256 5.52 -33.56 -5.76
N GLY A 257 5.89 -32.89 -4.67
CA GLY A 257 7.27 -32.46 -4.36
C GLY A 257 7.67 -31.09 -4.92
N SER A 258 6.73 -30.34 -5.52
CA SER A 258 6.90 -28.89 -5.77
C SER A 258 6.68 -28.10 -4.49
N MET A 259 7.31 -26.93 -4.40
CA MET A 259 7.10 -25.99 -3.30
C MET A 259 6.10 -24.92 -3.76
N GLN A 260 5.11 -24.63 -2.92
CA GLN A 260 4.11 -23.61 -3.23
C GLN A 260 4.63 -22.20 -2.98
N TYR A 261 4.30 -21.27 -3.89
CA TYR A 261 4.76 -19.88 -3.86
C TYR A 261 4.47 -19.14 -2.54
N GLY A 262 3.35 -19.45 -1.87
CA GLY A 262 3.02 -18.84 -0.57
C GLY A 262 4.10 -19.04 0.50
N GLN A 263 4.87 -20.13 0.40
CA GLN A 263 5.98 -20.45 1.31
C GLN A 263 7.26 -19.66 1.00
N LEU A 264 7.39 -19.09 -0.20
CA LEU A 264 8.56 -18.35 -0.70
C LEU A 264 8.47 -16.82 -0.49
N THR A 265 7.48 -16.37 0.27
CA THR A 265 7.21 -14.95 0.50
C THR A 265 8.17 -14.29 1.49
N ARG A 266 8.90 -15.10 2.28
CA ARG A 266 9.86 -14.66 3.31
C ARG A 266 11.30 -14.74 2.80
N PRO A 267 12.20 -13.84 3.23
CA PRO A 267 13.63 -13.95 2.94
C PRO A 267 14.22 -15.21 3.60
N ILE A 268 14.89 -16.04 2.81
CA ILE A 268 15.58 -17.25 3.28
C ILE A 268 17.07 -16.94 3.35
N LYS A 269 17.69 -17.14 4.51
CA LYS A 269 19.12 -16.90 4.67
C LYS A 269 19.95 -18.14 4.36
N TRP A 270 19.52 -19.29 4.86
CA TRP A 270 20.33 -20.49 4.82
C TRP A 270 19.76 -21.50 3.83
N LEU A 271 20.64 -22.23 3.14
CA LEU A 271 20.30 -23.42 2.39
C LEU A 271 21.10 -24.59 2.96
N LEU A 272 20.41 -25.54 3.59
CA LEU A 272 21.01 -26.83 3.94
C LEU A 272 20.72 -27.82 2.81
N LEU A 273 21.71 -28.05 1.96
CA LEU A 273 21.60 -28.97 0.83
C LEU A 273 22.06 -30.35 1.24
N HIS A 274 21.25 -31.37 0.96
CA HIS A 274 21.59 -32.75 1.33
C HIS A 274 21.45 -33.75 0.20
N ARG A 275 22.23 -34.84 0.33
CA ARG A 275 22.10 -36.07 -0.45
C ARG A 275 22.52 -37.26 0.40
N GLY A 276 21.57 -38.10 0.78
CA GLY A 276 21.82 -39.19 1.73
C GLY A 276 22.42 -38.65 3.03
N LYS A 277 23.62 -39.11 3.39
CA LYS A 277 24.34 -38.66 4.61
C LYS A 277 25.13 -37.35 4.42
N ARG A 278 25.36 -36.92 3.17
CA ARG A 278 26.10 -35.69 2.87
C ARG A 278 25.18 -34.50 3.07
N VAL A 279 25.64 -33.53 3.85
CA VAL A 279 24.96 -32.25 4.09
C VAL A 279 25.97 -31.14 3.90
N GLU A 280 25.54 -30.02 3.33
CA GLU A 280 26.36 -28.82 3.20
C GLU A 280 25.49 -27.59 3.35
N LEU A 281 26.01 -26.61 4.09
CA LEU A 281 25.30 -25.38 4.40
C LEU A 281 25.84 -24.26 3.51
N PHE A 282 24.91 -23.49 2.97
CA PHE A 282 25.19 -22.34 2.15
C PHE A 282 24.47 -21.13 2.74
N GLU A 283 25.13 -19.98 2.69
CA GLU A 283 24.45 -18.70 2.85
C GLU A 283 23.90 -18.28 1.50
N LEU A 284 22.61 -17.96 1.46
CA LEU A 284 21.94 -17.42 0.30
C LEU A 284 22.12 -15.90 0.26
N VAL A 285 22.17 -15.35 -0.95
CA VAL A 285 21.97 -13.91 -1.13
C VAL A 285 20.56 -13.60 -0.66
N THR A 286 20.45 -12.82 0.41
CA THR A 286 19.16 -12.57 1.08
C THR A 286 18.19 -11.83 0.15
N GLY A 287 16.98 -12.37 0.03
CA GLY A 287 15.96 -11.86 -0.89
C GLY A 287 14.86 -12.88 -1.17
N LYS A 288 14.01 -12.60 -2.16
CA LYS A 288 12.96 -13.52 -2.64
C LYS A 288 13.52 -14.41 -3.75
N ALA A 289 12.97 -15.62 -3.87
CA ALA A 289 13.32 -16.54 -4.94
C ALA A 289 13.00 -15.91 -6.32
N GLU A 290 13.87 -16.10 -7.30
CA GLU A 290 13.70 -15.59 -8.67
C GLU A 290 13.04 -16.67 -9.55
N ARG A 291 12.01 -16.31 -10.33
CA ARG A 291 11.36 -17.24 -11.25
C ARG A 291 12.27 -17.49 -12.45
N CYS A 292 12.38 -18.74 -12.89
CA CYS A 292 13.16 -19.08 -14.08
C CYS A 292 12.51 -20.18 -14.94
N SER A 293 12.94 -20.25 -16.20
CA SER A 293 12.46 -21.24 -17.16
C SER A 293 13.27 -22.54 -17.11
N GLN A 294 12.70 -23.63 -17.62
CA GLN A 294 13.43 -24.89 -17.78
C GLN A 294 14.68 -24.72 -18.65
N LEU A 295 14.61 -23.88 -19.70
CA LEU A 295 15.71 -23.63 -20.62
C LEU A 295 16.90 -22.96 -19.92
N PHE A 296 16.64 -22.01 -19.03
CA PHE A 296 17.67 -21.35 -18.22
C PHE A 296 18.46 -22.37 -17.41
N LEU A 297 17.77 -23.26 -16.69
CA LEU A 297 18.42 -24.30 -15.87
C LEU A 297 19.20 -25.32 -16.71
N LYS A 298 18.67 -25.71 -17.88
CA LYS A 298 19.37 -26.60 -18.81
C LYS A 298 20.69 -25.99 -19.32
N ARG A 299 20.72 -24.68 -19.57
CA ARG A 299 21.96 -23.97 -19.98
C ARG A 299 23.04 -23.99 -18.90
N LEU A 300 22.65 -24.04 -17.63
CA LEU A 300 23.57 -24.19 -16.49
C LEU A 300 24.03 -25.65 -16.28
N GLY A 301 23.51 -26.59 -17.05
CA GLY A 301 23.83 -28.02 -16.97
C GLY A 301 22.90 -28.83 -16.07
N PHE A 302 21.85 -28.24 -15.50
CA PHE A 302 20.85 -28.99 -14.73
C PHE A 302 19.93 -29.81 -15.64
N HIS A 303 19.31 -30.86 -15.08
CA HIS A 303 18.36 -31.73 -15.77
C HIS A 303 16.94 -31.63 -15.17
N PRO A 304 16.30 -30.45 -15.22
CA PRO A 304 14.99 -30.22 -14.63
C PRO A 304 13.87 -31.00 -15.36
N ARG A 305 12.88 -31.50 -14.60
CA ARG A 305 11.64 -32.12 -15.11
C ARG A 305 10.43 -31.32 -14.63
N GLY A 306 9.64 -30.76 -15.54
CA GLY A 306 8.59 -29.77 -15.23
C GLY A 306 8.72 -28.48 -16.04
N ASN A 307 7.79 -27.55 -15.82
CA ASN A 307 7.64 -26.36 -16.68
C ASN A 307 7.98 -25.04 -15.98
N GLU A 308 8.03 -25.02 -14.64
CA GLU A 308 8.22 -23.81 -13.85
C GLU A 308 9.14 -24.03 -12.65
N TYR A 309 10.06 -23.08 -12.44
CA TYR A 309 11.08 -23.15 -11.40
C TYR A 309 11.30 -21.81 -10.72
N TRP A 310 11.78 -21.90 -9.49
CA TRP A 310 12.32 -20.79 -8.72
C TRP A 310 13.76 -21.11 -8.36
N PHE A 311 14.62 -20.11 -8.31
CA PHE A 311 16.01 -20.30 -7.90
C PHE A 311 16.46 -19.27 -6.87
N PHE A 312 17.48 -19.67 -6.12
CA PHE A 312 18.17 -18.89 -5.11
C PHE A 312 19.62 -18.77 -5.51
N ARG A 313 20.20 -17.58 -5.26
CA ARG A 313 21.63 -17.35 -5.42
C ARG A 313 22.35 -17.67 -4.12
N ILE A 314 23.48 -18.33 -4.25
CA ILE A 314 24.36 -18.69 -3.14
C ILE A 314 25.43 -17.60 -3.01
N ASN A 315 25.56 -17.04 -1.81
CA ASN A 315 26.64 -16.13 -1.47
C ASN A 315 27.95 -16.91 -1.28
N GLN A 316 27.95 -17.81 -0.29
CA GLN A 316 29.11 -18.58 0.13
C GLN A 316 28.74 -19.92 0.77
N VAL A 317 29.71 -20.83 0.83
CA VAL A 317 29.65 -22.06 1.63
C VAL A 317 29.94 -21.72 3.09
N ILE A 318 29.25 -22.40 4.01
CA ILE A 318 29.42 -22.21 5.45
C ILE A 318 30.00 -23.47 6.07
N GLU A 319 31.16 -23.33 6.70
CA GLU A 319 31.90 -24.44 7.33
C GLU A 319 31.59 -24.61 8.82
N ASP A 320 30.68 -23.79 9.37
CA ASP A 320 30.27 -23.86 10.76
C ASP A 320 29.48 -25.15 11.06
N LYS A 321 30.19 -26.14 11.60
CA LYS A 321 29.62 -27.44 12.00
C LYS A 321 28.57 -27.33 13.09
N SER A 322 28.66 -26.32 13.97
CA SER A 322 27.67 -26.09 15.03
C SER A 322 26.34 -25.68 14.41
N LEU A 323 26.38 -24.67 13.53
CA LEU A 323 25.20 -24.19 12.82
C LEU A 323 24.58 -25.26 11.92
N VAL A 324 25.39 -26.05 11.20
CA VAL A 324 24.92 -27.21 10.43
C VAL A 324 24.16 -28.19 11.32
N SER A 325 24.68 -28.49 12.52
CA SER A 325 24.05 -29.40 13.47
C SER A 325 22.73 -28.84 14.00
N THR A 326 22.67 -27.56 14.34
CA THR A 326 21.45 -26.86 14.77
C THR A 326 20.36 -26.93 13.71
N ILE A 327 20.67 -26.53 12.47
CA ILE A 327 19.70 -26.57 11.35
C ILE A 327 19.24 -28.00 11.09
N ARG A 328 20.15 -28.97 11.17
CA ARG A 328 19.82 -30.38 10.96
C ARG A 328 18.92 -30.94 12.09
N LYS A 329 19.11 -30.49 13.32
CA LYS A 329 18.26 -30.84 14.47
C LYS A 329 16.84 -30.29 14.28
N GLU A 330 16.73 -29.02 13.89
CA GLU A 330 15.44 -28.36 13.61
C GLU A 330 14.72 -28.96 12.40
N ALA A 331 15.48 -29.40 11.39
CA ALA A 331 14.94 -30.07 10.21
C ALA A 331 14.20 -31.38 10.53
N ARG A 332 14.53 -32.04 11.66
CA ARG A 332 14.07 -33.36 12.14
C ARG A 332 14.33 -34.53 11.18
N GLU A 333 13.83 -34.44 9.95
CA GLU A 333 13.98 -35.44 8.89
C GLU A 333 14.34 -34.80 7.54
N LEU A 334 15.38 -35.31 6.89
CA LEU A 334 15.80 -34.86 5.56
C LEU A 334 14.96 -35.52 4.46
N LYS A 335 13.99 -34.78 3.91
CA LYS A 335 13.03 -35.27 2.91
C LYS A 335 13.57 -35.15 1.47
N TYR A 336 13.12 -36.03 0.58
CA TYR A 336 13.38 -35.92 -0.87
C TYR A 336 12.52 -34.87 -1.59
N SER A 337 12.14 -33.82 -0.88
CA SER A 337 11.42 -32.64 -1.37
C SER A 337 11.85 -31.42 -0.56
N PRO A 338 12.05 -30.25 -1.17
CA PRO A 338 12.47 -29.07 -0.43
C PRO A 338 11.37 -28.55 0.50
N TYR A 339 11.76 -28.01 1.66
CA TYR A 339 10.85 -27.38 2.65
C TYR A 339 11.60 -26.33 3.47
N ILE A 340 10.86 -25.45 4.14
CA ILE A 340 11.41 -24.34 4.93
C ILE A 340 11.23 -24.62 6.41
N ILE A 341 12.24 -24.27 7.20
CA ILE A 341 12.20 -24.28 8.66
C ILE A 341 12.62 -22.93 9.24
N ASN A 342 12.19 -22.66 10.47
CA ASN A 342 12.77 -21.60 11.30
C ASN A 342 13.80 -22.25 12.23
N ILE A 343 14.96 -21.63 12.32
CA ILE A 343 16.03 -21.96 13.26
C ILE A 343 15.70 -21.19 14.53
N GLU A 344 15.39 -21.88 15.62
CA GLU A 344 15.24 -21.18 16.90
C GLU A 344 16.60 -20.56 17.27
N SER A 345 16.61 -19.25 17.56
CA SER A 345 17.76 -18.61 18.17
C SER A 345 17.91 -19.29 19.54
N ASN A 346 18.92 -20.16 19.70
CA ASN A 346 19.39 -20.46 21.04
C ASN A 346 19.93 -19.16 21.61
N VAL A 347 19.08 -18.43 22.33
CA VAL A 347 19.51 -17.40 23.26
C VAL A 347 20.19 -18.16 24.40
N GLY A 348 21.50 -18.30 24.27
CA GLY A 348 22.43 -18.53 25.38
C GLY A 348 23.35 -17.33 25.44
#